data_AF-A0A5C7XIZ9-F1
#
_entry.id   AF-A0A5C7XIZ9-F1
#
_cell.length_a   1.000
_cell.length_b   1.000
_cell.length_c   1.000
_cell.angle_alpha   90.00
_cell.angle_beta   90.00
_cell.angle_gamma   90.00
#
_symmetry.space_group_name_H-M   'P 1'
#
loop_
_entity.id
_entity.type
_entity.pdbx_description
1 polymer ?
#
loop_
_entity_poly.entity_id
_entity_poly.type
_entity_poly.pdbx_seq_one_letter_code
_entity_poly.pdbx_strand_id
1 'polypeptide(L)'
;RNPAAVREVLAWLGSTRGNEFVGRHGAAIPAALPAQRAYFDYWSAKGVDVTPFFAVLQGPRIAAPGGAGFAAGYQAIKPYFDEMFLGRRPVAPTLAAAQGAANTAAQR
;
A
#
# COMPACT_ATOMS: atom_id res chain seq x y z
N ARG A 1 -18.84 -15.12 -23.04
CA ARG A 1 -18.50 -14.57 -21.71
C ARG A 1 -18.96 -15.60 -20.66
N ASN A 2 -18.13 -15.96 -19.66
CA ASN A 2 -18.41 -17.05 -18.70
C ASN A 2 -18.49 -16.55 -17.24
N PRO A 3 -19.57 -15.86 -16.82
CA PRO A 3 -19.64 -15.26 -15.48
C PRO A 3 -19.64 -16.28 -14.34
N ALA A 4 -20.17 -17.50 -14.56
CA ALA A 4 -20.12 -18.57 -13.58
C ALA A 4 -18.68 -19.04 -13.32
N ALA A 5 -17.92 -19.34 -14.37
CA ALA A 5 -16.52 -19.70 -14.26
C ALA A 5 -15.68 -18.58 -13.61
N VAL A 6 -15.97 -17.31 -13.92
CA VAL A 6 -15.31 -16.17 -13.24
C VAL A 6 -15.54 -16.21 -11.73
N ARG A 7 -16.77 -16.49 -11.28
CA ARG A 7 -17.08 -16.60 -9.85
C ARG A 7 -16.34 -17.76 -9.19
N GLU A 8 -16.24 -18.91 -9.85
CA GLU A 8 -15.49 -20.07 -9.33
C GLU A 8 -14.00 -19.73 -9.15
N VAL A 9 -13.39 -19.06 -10.14
CA VAL A 9 -11.99 -18.63 -10.04
C VAL A 9 -11.80 -17.59 -8.93
N LEU A 10 -12.70 -16.62 -8.79
CA LEU A 10 -12.62 -15.64 -7.70
C LEU A 10 -12.74 -16.30 -6.32
N ALA A 11 -13.64 -17.27 -6.18
CA ALA A 11 -13.77 -18.06 -4.95
C ALA A 11 -12.49 -18.83 -4.64
N TRP A 12 -11.85 -19.42 -5.65
CA TRP A 12 -10.56 -20.09 -5.49
C TRP A 12 -9.46 -19.11 -5.10
N LEU A 13 -9.32 -17.97 -5.79
CA LEU A 13 -8.30 -16.94 -5.50
C LEU A 13 -8.41 -16.38 -4.08
N GLY A 14 -9.63 -16.25 -3.55
CA GLY A 14 -9.89 -15.80 -2.18
C GLY A 14 -9.80 -16.89 -1.10
N SER A 15 -9.69 -18.16 -1.50
CA SER A 15 -9.54 -19.29 -0.57
C SER A 15 -8.13 -19.34 0.02
N THR A 16 -7.96 -20.02 1.16
CA THR A 16 -6.64 -20.28 1.75
C THR A 16 -5.66 -20.88 0.73
N ARG A 17 -6.11 -21.93 0.04
CA ARG A 17 -5.30 -22.66 -0.95
C ARG A 17 -4.93 -21.82 -2.15
N GLY A 18 -5.83 -20.99 -2.67
CA GLY A 18 -5.51 -20.13 -3.81
C GLY A 18 -4.56 -18.99 -3.42
N ASN A 19 -4.76 -18.41 -2.23
CA ASN A 19 -4.00 -17.26 -1.78
C ASN A 19 -2.61 -17.61 -1.22
N GLU A 20 -2.37 -18.84 -0.75
CA GLU A 20 -1.05 -19.26 -0.20
C GLU A 20 0.10 -19.07 -1.21
N PHE A 21 -0.20 -19.23 -2.51
CA PHE A 21 0.77 -19.05 -3.59
C PHE A 21 1.35 -17.64 -3.65
N VAL A 22 0.63 -16.63 -3.16
CA VAL A 22 1.11 -15.24 -3.05
C VAL A 22 2.23 -15.13 -2.01
N GLY A 23 2.10 -15.85 -0.89
CA GLY A 23 2.97 -15.72 0.28
C GLY A 23 4.17 -16.67 0.31
N ARG A 24 4.11 -17.81 -0.40
CA ARG A 24 5.10 -18.90 -0.27
C ARG A 24 6.56 -18.53 -0.58
N HIS A 25 6.79 -17.44 -1.31
CA HIS A 25 8.13 -16.95 -1.65
C HIS A 25 8.50 -15.66 -0.88
N GLY A 26 7.67 -15.23 0.09
CA GLY A 26 7.90 -14.04 0.91
C GLY A 26 7.87 -12.70 0.17
N ALA A 27 7.58 -12.69 -1.14
CA ALA A 27 7.61 -11.47 -1.96
C ALA A 27 6.32 -10.64 -1.88
N ALA A 28 5.21 -11.24 -1.46
CA ALA A 28 3.92 -10.58 -1.30
C ALA A 28 3.13 -11.19 -0.14
N ILE A 29 2.21 -10.43 0.44
CA ILE A 29 1.43 -10.84 1.62
C ILE A 29 0.04 -11.32 1.18
N PRO A 30 -0.38 -12.55 1.49
CA PRO A 30 -1.76 -13.01 1.27
C PRO A 30 -2.78 -12.16 2.03
N ALA A 31 -3.89 -11.81 1.38
CA ALA A 31 -4.99 -11.09 2.03
C ALA A 31 -5.92 -12.03 2.80
N ALA A 32 -6.02 -13.30 2.39
CA ALA A 32 -6.74 -14.31 3.15
C ALA A 32 -5.97 -14.64 4.43
N LEU A 33 -6.53 -14.30 5.60
CA LEU A 33 -5.84 -14.43 6.89
C LEU A 33 -5.24 -15.84 7.14
N PRO A 34 -5.94 -16.96 6.87
CA PRO A 34 -5.35 -18.28 7.09
C PRO A 34 -4.14 -18.57 6.19
N ALA A 35 -4.07 -17.94 5.00
CA ALA A 35 -2.97 -18.12 4.05
C ALA A 35 -1.71 -17.31 4.43
N GLN A 36 -1.84 -16.30 5.32
CA GLN A 36 -0.70 -15.48 5.74
C GLN A 36 0.39 -16.30 6.44
N ARG A 37 0.06 -17.44 7.04
CA ARG A 37 1.03 -18.34 7.67
C ARG A 37 2.19 -18.70 6.73
N ALA A 38 1.94 -18.92 5.43
CA ALA A 38 3.01 -19.19 4.46
C ALA A 38 4.04 -18.04 4.36
N TYR A 39 3.61 -16.80 4.54
CA TYR A 39 4.50 -15.62 4.56
C TYR A 39 5.28 -15.53 5.87
N PHE A 40 4.62 -15.75 7.02
CA PHE A 40 5.28 -15.79 8.33
C PHE A 40 6.35 -16.88 8.39
N ASP A 41 6.04 -18.09 7.93
CA ASP A 41 6.95 -19.24 7.94
C ASP A 41 8.16 -19.01 7.03
N TYR A 42 7.97 -18.37 5.86
CA TYR A 42 9.08 -18.04 4.96
C TYR A 42 10.11 -17.11 5.63
N TRP A 43 9.65 -16.06 6.32
CA TRP A 43 10.54 -15.09 6.96
C TRP A 43 11.11 -15.60 8.29
N SER A 44 10.35 -16.35 9.07
CA SER A 44 10.85 -16.98 10.31
C SER A 44 11.96 -17.99 10.03
N ALA A 45 11.86 -18.75 8.92
CA ALA A 45 12.94 -19.62 8.44
C ALA A 45 14.23 -18.86 8.07
N LYS A 46 14.15 -17.53 7.90
CA LYS A 46 15.30 -16.63 7.67
C LYS A 46 15.70 -15.86 8.92
N GLY A 47 15.13 -16.19 10.08
CA GLY A 47 15.39 -15.50 11.34
C GLY A 47 14.79 -14.09 11.41
N VAL A 48 13.80 -13.78 10.58
CA VAL A 48 13.12 -12.48 10.56
C VAL A 48 11.73 -12.62 11.15
N ASP A 49 11.46 -11.91 12.26
CA ASP A 49 10.11 -11.78 12.79
C ASP A 49 9.37 -10.62 12.09
N VAL A 50 8.34 -10.97 11.32
CA VAL A 50 7.50 -10.00 10.59
C VAL A 50 6.20 -9.65 11.33
N THR A 51 5.98 -10.19 12.53
CA THR A 51 4.79 -9.91 13.35
C THR A 51 4.49 -8.41 13.53
N PRO A 52 5.48 -7.52 13.73
CA PRO A 52 5.21 -6.09 13.90
C PRO A 52 4.45 -5.43 12.73
N PHE A 53 4.70 -5.87 11.49
CA PHE A 53 4.02 -5.33 10.29
C PHE A 53 2.52 -5.65 10.27
N PHE A 54 2.08 -6.69 10.98
CA PHE A 54 0.69 -7.09 11.08
C PHE A 54 0.05 -6.59 12.38
N ALA A 55 0.82 -6.55 13.48
CA ALA A 55 0.35 -6.03 14.76
C ALA A 55 -0.05 -4.55 14.66
N VAL A 56 0.71 -3.73 13.91
CA VAL A 56 0.38 -2.31 13.69
C VAL A 56 -0.96 -2.10 12.98
N LEU A 57 -1.46 -3.12 12.26
CA LEU A 57 -2.78 -3.05 11.64
C LEU A 57 -3.91 -3.18 12.67
N GLN A 58 -3.66 -3.58 13.91
CA GLN A 58 -4.66 -3.65 14.98
C GLN A 58 -4.87 -2.28 15.65
N GLY A 59 -5.07 -1.24 14.85
CA GLY A 59 -5.26 0.14 15.30
C GLY A 59 -5.80 1.03 14.18
N PRO A 60 -5.82 2.36 14.39
CA PRO A 60 -6.19 3.34 13.36
C PRO A 60 -5.29 3.19 12.12
N ARG A 61 -5.88 3.40 10.94
CA ARG A 61 -5.20 3.24 9.65
C ARG A 61 -5.45 4.45 8.78
N ILE A 62 -4.48 4.77 7.93
CA ILE A 62 -4.60 5.74 6.85
C ILE A 62 -4.48 4.99 5.52
N ALA A 63 -5.37 5.27 4.57
CA ALA A 63 -5.29 4.67 3.25
C ALA A 63 -4.07 5.22 2.49
N ALA A 64 -3.37 4.35 1.76
CA ALA A 64 -2.38 4.82 0.80
C ALA A 64 -3.09 5.71 -0.25
N PRO A 65 -2.61 6.93 -0.52
CA PRO A 65 -3.24 7.81 -1.48
C PRO A 65 -3.09 7.26 -2.91
N GLY A 66 -4.08 7.58 -3.76
CA GLY A 66 -4.14 7.09 -5.14
C GLY A 66 -5.35 7.67 -5.87
N GLY A 67 -5.61 7.19 -7.08
CA GLY A 67 -6.71 7.64 -7.93
C GLY A 67 -6.27 8.44 -9.16
N ALA A 68 -7.24 8.88 -9.97
CA ALA A 68 -6.97 9.70 -11.15
C ALA A 68 -6.27 11.02 -10.76
N GLY A 69 -5.27 11.42 -11.52
CA GLY A 69 -4.49 12.64 -11.24
C GLY A 69 -3.50 12.54 -10.07
N PHE A 70 -3.55 11.49 -9.24
CA PHE A 70 -2.68 11.35 -8.08
C PHE A 70 -1.19 11.45 -8.44
N ALA A 71 -0.75 10.75 -9.50
CA ALA A 71 0.65 10.76 -9.89
C ALA A 71 1.16 12.17 -10.24
N ALA A 72 0.35 12.97 -10.94
CA ALA A 72 0.69 14.35 -11.29
C ALA A 72 0.78 15.25 -10.05
N GLY A 73 -0.22 15.16 -9.16
CA GLY A 73 -0.21 15.89 -7.89
C GLY A 73 0.98 15.50 -6.99
N TYR A 74 1.29 14.20 -6.91
CA TYR A 74 2.41 13.69 -6.12
C TYR A 74 3.77 14.14 -6.66
N GLN A 75 3.93 14.29 -7.97
CA GLN A 75 5.13 14.89 -8.54
C GLN A 75 5.22 16.39 -8.19
N ALA A 76 4.10 17.12 -8.24
CA ALA A 76 4.07 18.55 -7.97
C ALA A 76 4.41 18.94 -6.51
N ILE A 77 4.14 18.07 -5.52
CA ILE A 77 4.49 18.37 -4.11
C ILE A 77 5.98 18.24 -3.80
N LYS A 78 6.73 17.43 -4.57
CA LYS A 78 8.13 17.08 -4.27
C LYS A 78 9.03 18.28 -3.98
N PRO A 79 9.14 19.30 -4.86
CA PRO A 79 10.04 20.43 -4.59
C PRO A 79 9.65 21.25 -3.35
N TYR A 80 8.36 21.28 -2.99
CA TYR A 80 7.92 21.93 -1.76
C TYR A 80 8.35 21.14 -0.53
N PHE A 81 8.20 19.82 -0.59
CA PHE A 81 8.57 18.93 0.50
C PHE A 81 10.09 18.89 0.67
N ASP A 82 10.87 18.88 -0.42
CA ASP A 82 12.33 18.92 -0.38
C ASP A 82 12.83 20.14 0.43
N GLU A 83 12.35 21.34 0.11
CA GLU A 83 12.73 22.56 0.82
C GLU A 83 12.21 22.60 2.28
N MET A 84 11.07 21.97 2.55
CA MET A 84 10.54 21.82 3.92
C MET A 84 11.40 20.86 4.76
N PHE A 85 11.77 19.70 4.21
CA PHE A 85 12.62 18.71 4.89
C PHE A 85 14.07 19.20 5.06
N LEU A 86 14.56 20.06 4.15
CA LEU A 86 15.83 20.78 4.31
C LEU A 86 15.78 21.90 5.36
N GLY A 87 14.61 22.18 5.96
CA GLY A 87 14.44 23.22 6.97
C GLY A 87 14.50 24.64 6.42
N ARG A 88 14.44 24.82 5.09
CA ARG A 88 14.55 26.13 4.41
C ARG A 88 13.21 26.85 4.32
N ARG A 89 12.11 26.14 4.49
CA ARG A 89 10.76 26.71 4.49
C ARG A 89 9.97 26.27 5.72
N PRO A 90 9.14 27.16 6.30
CA PRO A 90 8.28 26.79 7.42
C PRO A 90 7.19 25.78 7.00
N VAL A 91 6.86 24.85 7.90
CA VAL A 91 5.98 23.72 7.62
C VAL A 91 4.58 24.16 7.16
N ALA A 92 3.85 24.90 7.99
CA ALA A 92 2.45 25.25 7.73
C ALA A 92 2.21 25.94 6.37
N PRO A 93 2.92 27.02 5.99
CA PRO A 93 2.70 27.66 4.70
C PRO A 93 3.21 26.81 3.52
N THR A 94 4.20 25.94 3.73
CA THR A 94 4.69 25.05 2.69
C THR A 94 3.69 23.94 2.39
N LEU A 95 3.04 23.37 3.41
CA LEU A 95 1.95 22.41 3.23
C LEU A 95 0.77 23.00 2.45
N ALA A 96 0.34 24.22 2.79
CA ALA A 96 -0.73 24.91 2.07
C ALA A 96 -0.38 25.13 0.58
N ALA A 97 0.84 25.59 0.30
CA ALA A 97 1.31 25.80 -1.07
C ALA A 97 1.45 24.47 -1.86
N ALA A 98 1.99 23.43 -1.23
CA ALA A 98 2.13 22.11 -1.82
C ALA A 98 0.77 21.51 -2.17
N GLN A 99 -0.21 21.61 -1.26
CA GLN A 99 -1.57 21.12 -1.51
C GLN A 99 -2.22 21.83 -2.70
N GLY A 100 -2.08 23.16 -2.80
CA GLY A 100 -2.56 23.92 -3.95
C GLY A 100 -1.94 23.44 -5.27
N ALA A 101 -0.61 23.30 -5.31
CA ALA A 101 0.11 22.81 -6.49
C ALA A 101 -0.30 21.38 -6.88
N ALA A 102 -0.46 20.49 -5.89
CA ALA A 102 -0.88 19.12 -6.11
C ALA A 102 -2.27 19.04 -6.75
N ASN A 103 -3.23 19.77 -6.19
CA ASN A 103 -4.62 19.77 -6.66
C ASN A 103 -4.72 20.36 -8.07
N THR A 104 -4.00 21.43 -8.36
CA THR A 104 -3.94 22.00 -9.72
C THR A 104 -3.35 21.00 -10.71
N ALA A 105 -2.27 20.29 -10.34
CA ALA A 105 -1.67 19.29 -11.22
C ALA A 105 -2.56 18.06 -11.44
N ALA A 106 -3.30 17.63 -10.41
CA ALA A 106 -4.20 16.48 -10.50
C ALA A 106 -5.46 16.73 -11.36
N GLN A 107 -5.82 17.99 -11.57
CA GLN A 107 -6.99 18.40 -12.38
C GLN A 107 -6.67 18.66 -13.86
N ARG A 108 -5.38 18.66 -14.23
CA ARG A 108 -4.93 18.81 -15.63
C ARG A 108 -4.89 17.47 -16.33
#